data_AF-A0A962TV23-F1
#
_entry.id   AF-A0A962TV23-F1
#
_cell.length_a   1.000
_cell.length_b   1.000
_cell.length_c   1.000
_cell.angle_alpha   90.00
_cell.angle_beta   90.00
_cell.angle_gamma   90.00
#
_symmetry.space_group_name_H-M   'P 1'
#
loop_
_entity.id
_entity.type
_entity.pdbx_description
1 polymer ?
#
loop_
_entity_poly.entity_id
_entity_poly.type
_entity_poly.pdbx_seq_one_letter_code
_entity_poly.pdbx_strand_id
1 'polypeptide(L)'
;MDDFVSYLYALVPLVNSWAYFPQVLKLYRAQPIEVRSVSIGSWVTWLLCSAITLFYGLFKLHDVLFCVVAAVSVFWNVAVIMLTLWKLRAGQLCPAPVVLSRPEAHSMTAGREHQVL
;
A
#
# COMPACT_ATOMS: atom_id res chain seq x y z
N MET A 1 25.48 -28.46 0.94
CA MET A 1 24.09 -28.34 1.46
C MET A 1 23.47 -27.00 1.00
N ASP A 2 24.04 -26.44 -0.07
CA ASP A 2 23.98 -25.01 -0.38
C ASP A 2 22.97 -24.73 -1.51
N ASP A 3 22.68 -25.73 -2.33
CA ASP A 3 21.79 -25.58 -3.48
C ASP A 3 20.33 -25.43 -3.06
N PHE A 4 19.87 -26.20 -2.07
CA PHE A 4 18.48 -26.15 -1.62
C PHE A 4 18.09 -24.77 -1.06
N VAL A 5 18.94 -24.19 -0.21
CA VAL A 5 18.70 -22.86 0.36
C VAL A 5 18.75 -21.79 -0.74
N SER A 6 19.66 -21.92 -1.70
CA SER A 6 19.77 -21.01 -2.84
C SER A 6 18.52 -21.07 -3.73
N TYR A 7 17.98 -22.26 -3.99
CA TYR A 7 16.72 -22.43 -4.73
C TYR A 7 15.52 -21.82 -3.99
N LEU A 8 15.41 -22.01 -2.67
CA LEU A 8 14.38 -21.36 -1.87
C LEU A 8 14.52 -19.83 -1.91
N TYR A 9 15.75 -19.33 -1.83
CA TYR A 9 16.02 -17.90 -1.87
C TYR A 9 15.64 -17.30 -3.23
N ALA A 10 15.83 -18.03 -4.33
CA ALA A 10 15.40 -17.61 -5.67
C ALA A 10 13.87 -17.47 -5.81
N LEU A 11 13.08 -18.11 -4.94
CA LEU A 11 11.61 -17.97 -4.91
C LEU A 11 11.14 -16.73 -4.15
N VAL A 12 11.97 -16.17 -3.26
CA VAL A 12 11.63 -14.97 -2.48
C VAL A 12 11.13 -13.80 -3.33
N PRO A 13 11.76 -13.40 -4.46
CA PRO A 13 11.25 -12.29 -5.28
C PRO A 13 9.86 -12.58 -5.88
N LEU A 14 9.55 -13.85 -6.16
CA LEU A 14 8.23 -14.26 -6.67
C LEU A 14 7.18 -14.16 -5.57
N VAL A 15 7.47 -14.69 -4.38
CA VAL A 15 6.58 -14.59 -3.21
C VAL A 15 6.35 -13.13 -2.82
N ASN A 16 7.42 -12.34 -2.81
CA ASN A 16 7.34 -10.92 -2.50
C ASN A 16 6.49 -10.16 -3.53
N SER A 17 6.68 -10.45 -4.82
CA SER A 17 5.85 -9.86 -5.87
C SER A 17 4.38 -10.27 -5.76
N TRP A 18 4.11 -11.54 -5.41
CA TRP A 18 2.75 -12.01 -5.16
C TRP A 18 2.10 -11.30 -3.96
N ALA A 19 2.87 -10.95 -2.93
CA ALA A 19 2.37 -10.20 -1.78
C ALA A 19 2.08 -8.72 -2.09
N TYR A 20 2.95 -8.07 -2.87
CA TYR A 20 2.78 -6.65 -3.24
C TYR A 20 1.75 -6.42 -4.34
N PHE A 21 1.60 -7.36 -5.28
CA PHE A 21 0.73 -7.21 -6.43
C PHE A 21 -0.74 -6.91 -6.07
N PRO A 22 -1.40 -7.62 -5.12
CA PRO A 22 -2.76 -7.30 -4.68
C PRO A 22 -2.88 -5.88 -4.10
N GLN A 23 -1.87 -5.42 -3.36
CA GLN A 23 -1.86 -4.08 -2.76
C GLN A 23 -1.76 -3.01 -3.85
N VAL A 24 -0.89 -3.20 -4.84
CA VAL A 24 -0.77 -2.29 -5.99
C VAL A 24 -2.06 -2.29 -6.82
N LEU A 25 -2.65 -3.46 -7.07
CA LEU A 25 -3.90 -3.57 -7.81
C LEU A 25 -5.06 -2.90 -7.07
N LYS A 26 -5.13 -3.06 -5.74
CA LYS A 26 -6.10 -2.37 -4.88
C LYS A 26 -5.92 -0.86 -4.96
N LEU A 27 -4.70 -0.35 -4.84
CA LEU A 27 -4.40 1.08 -4.96
C LEU A 27 -4.72 1.65 -6.34
N TYR A 28 -4.44 0.89 -7.40
CA TYR A 28 -4.74 1.28 -8.76
C TYR A 28 -6.25 1.45 -8.97
N ARG A 29 -7.05 0.53 -8.44
CA ARG A 29 -8.52 0.56 -8.53
C ARG A 29 -9.19 1.50 -7.51
N ALA A 30 -8.50 1.85 -6.43
CA ALA A 30 -9.04 2.68 -5.36
C ALA A 30 -9.43 4.10 -5.84
N GLN A 31 -10.47 4.64 -5.21
CA GLN A 31 -10.86 6.03 -5.38
C GLN A 31 -9.92 6.96 -4.59
N PRO A 32 -9.74 8.23 -5.01
CA PRO A 32 -8.83 9.15 -4.32
C PRO A 32 -9.11 9.32 -2.82
N ILE A 33 -10.37 9.22 -2.40
CA ILE A 33 -10.76 9.32 -0.98
C ILE A 33 -10.22 8.15 -0.15
N GLU A 34 -10.21 6.94 -0.70
CA GLU A 34 -9.77 5.71 -0.02
C GLU A 34 -8.25 5.70 0.19
N VAL A 35 -7.51 6.28 -0.76
CA VAL A 35 -6.04 6.35 -0.75
C VAL A 35 -5.50 7.23 0.38
N ARG A 36 -6.30 8.13 0.95
CA ARG A 36 -5.87 8.99 2.07
C ARG A 36 -5.49 8.23 3.34
N SER A 37 -5.98 7.00 3.50
CA SER A 37 -5.63 6.12 4.62
C SER A 37 -4.22 5.51 4.51
N VAL A 38 -3.58 5.63 3.34
CA VAL A 38 -2.27 5.02 3.06
C VAL A 38 -1.17 5.94 3.57
N SER A 39 -0.42 5.48 4.58
CA SER A 39 0.72 6.21 5.15
C SER A 39 1.90 6.23 4.17
N ILE A 40 2.10 7.34 3.46
CA ILE A 40 3.27 7.56 2.58
C ILE A 40 4.57 7.43 3.37
N GLY A 41 4.61 7.93 4.60
CA GLY A 41 5.80 7.86 5.46
C GLY A 41 6.28 6.43 5.67
N SER A 42 5.36 5.50 5.94
CA SER A 42 5.69 4.08 6.11
C SER A 42 6.28 3.47 4.83
N TRP A 43 5.70 3.77 3.66
CA TRP A 43 6.21 3.28 2.38
C TRP A 43 7.57 3.88 2.01
N VAL A 44 7.81 5.14 2.35
CA VAL A 44 9.13 5.78 2.20
C VAL A 44 10.16 5.11 3.10
N THR A 45 9.83 4.78 4.35
CA THR A 45 10.73 4.03 5.24
C THR A 45 11.09 2.67 4.62
N TRP A 46 10.11 1.91 4.12
CA TRP A 46 10.36 0.64 3.44
C TRP A 46 11.20 0.79 2.17
N LEU A 47 10.98 1.85 1.38
CA LEU A 47 11.80 2.18 0.23
C LEU A 47 13.26 2.44 0.63
N LEU A 48 13.49 3.26 1.66
CA LEU A 48 14.84 3.57 2.14
C LEU A 48 15.55 2.31 2.65
N CYS A 49 14.87 1.48 3.45
CA CYS A 49 15.43 0.21 3.92
C CYS A 49 15.83 -0.69 2.74
N SER A 50 14.92 -0.90 1.78
CA SER A 50 15.20 -1.75 0.61
C SER A 50 16.29 -1.17 -0.31
N ALA A 51 16.38 0.15 -0.45
CA ALA A 51 17.46 0.80 -1.18
C ALA A 51 18.82 0.62 -0.49
N ILE A 52 18.89 0.77 0.84
CA ILE A 52 20.11 0.50 1.62
C ILE A 52 20.51 -0.97 1.48
N THR A 53 19.55 -1.89 1.56
CA THR A 53 19.79 -3.33 1.36
C THR A 53 20.35 -3.60 -0.04
N LEU A 54 19.75 -3.03 -1.09
CA LEU A 54 20.23 -3.17 -2.46
C LEU A 54 21.66 -2.62 -2.61
N PHE A 55 21.92 -1.44 -2.07
CA PHE A 55 23.25 -0.82 -2.10
C PHE A 55 24.29 -1.71 -1.39
N TYR A 56 23.96 -2.24 -0.21
CA TYR A 56 24.82 -3.19 0.49
C TYR A 56 25.09 -4.45 -0.33
N GLY A 57 24.04 -5.02 -0.95
CA GLY A 57 24.16 -6.17 -1.84
C GLY A 57 25.14 -5.93 -2.99
N LEU A 58 25.01 -4.79 -3.66
CA LEU A 58 25.81 -4.43 -4.84
C LEU A 58 27.29 -4.17 -4.50
N PHE A 59 27.56 -3.46 -3.41
CA PHE A 59 28.92 -2.94 -3.12
C PHE A 59 29.69 -3.74 -2.07
N LYS A 60 29.02 -4.57 -1.26
CA LYS A 60 29.68 -5.33 -0.18
C LYS A 60 29.52 -6.82 -0.35
N LEU A 61 28.31 -7.29 -0.65
CA LEU A 61 28.05 -8.73 -0.71
C LEU A 61 28.41 -9.34 -2.08
N HIS A 62 28.24 -8.57 -3.16
CA HIS A 62 28.39 -9.01 -4.56
C HIS A 62 27.54 -10.24 -4.92
N ASP A 63 26.44 -10.46 -4.19
CA ASP A 63 25.47 -11.52 -4.44
C ASP A 63 24.34 -11.02 -5.35
N VAL A 64 24.30 -11.56 -6.56
CA VAL A 64 23.32 -11.19 -7.59
C VAL A 64 21.89 -11.53 -7.15
N LEU A 65 21.67 -12.68 -6.52
CA LEU A 65 20.33 -13.13 -6.14
C LEU A 65 19.77 -12.22 -5.05
N PHE A 66 20.61 -11.88 -4.06
CA PHE A 66 20.28 -10.91 -3.02
C PHE A 66 19.93 -9.53 -3.61
N CYS A 67 20.72 -9.07 -4.57
CA CYS A 67 20.45 -7.81 -5.27
C CYS A 67 19.12 -7.84 -6.02
N VAL A 68 18.76 -8.94 -6.69
CA VAL A 68 17.47 -9.09 -7.37
C VAL A 68 16.31 -9.00 -6.39
N VAL A 69 16.40 -9.69 -5.23
CA VAL A 69 15.36 -9.65 -4.20
C VAL A 69 15.16 -8.23 -3.67
N ALA A 70 16.25 -7.53 -3.37
CA ALA A 70 16.20 -6.15 -2.90
C ALA A 70 15.67 -5.20 -3.97
N ALA A 71 16.08 -5.36 -5.24
CA ALA A 71 15.61 -4.55 -6.36
C ALA A 71 14.10 -4.71 -6.62
N VAL A 72 13.57 -5.94 -6.54
CA VAL A 72 12.13 -6.20 -6.62
C VAL A 72 11.38 -5.48 -5.49
N SER A 73 11.94 -5.48 -4.28
CA SER A 73 11.35 -4.76 -3.14
C SER A 73 11.34 -3.24 -3.37
N VAL A 74 12.44 -2.67 -3.86
CA VAL A 74 12.54 -1.26 -4.24
C VAL A 74 11.48 -0.93 -5.30
N PHE A 75 11.36 -1.74 -6.35
CA PHE A 75 10.38 -1.53 -7.42
C PHE A 75 8.95 -1.46 -6.89
N TRP A 76 8.54 -2.42 -6.05
CA TRP A 76 7.19 -2.44 -5.49
C TRP A 76 6.91 -1.27 -4.55
N ASN A 77 7.87 -0.89 -3.69
CA ASN A 77 7.73 0.27 -2.82
C ASN A 77 7.59 1.57 -3.64
N VAL A 78 8.38 1.75 -4.70
CA VAL A 78 8.25 2.88 -5.62
C VAL A 78 6.88 2.88 -6.29
N ALA A 79 6.40 1.74 -6.79
CA ALA A 79 5.10 1.64 -7.44
C ALA A 79 3.96 2.06 -6.51
N VAL A 80 3.98 1.61 -5.25
CA VAL A 80 3.00 2.01 -4.24
C VAL A 80 3.04 3.51 -3.95
N ILE A 81 4.22 4.08 -3.74
CA ILE A 81 4.38 5.52 -3.47
C ILE A 81 3.88 6.34 -4.67
N MET A 82 4.29 5.98 -5.88
CA MET A 82 3.91 6.70 -7.09
C MET A 82 2.39 6.67 -7.33
N LEU A 83 1.75 5.51 -7.20
CA LEU A 83 0.30 5.39 -7.33
C LEU A 83 -0.43 6.18 -6.25
N THR A 84 0.04 6.10 -5.01
CA THR A 84 -0.54 6.84 -3.87
C THR A 84 -0.48 8.34 -4.14
N LEU A 85 0.68 8.88 -4.52
CA LEU A 85 0.86 10.30 -4.84
C LEU A 85 0.04 10.73 -6.05
N TRP A 86 0.01 9.92 -7.12
CA TRP A 86 -0.77 10.22 -8.32
C TRP A 86 -2.26 10.33 -8.00
N LYS A 87 -2.82 9.37 -7.24
CA LYS A 87 -4.23 9.38 -6.82
C LYS A 87 -4.56 10.56 -5.90
N LEU A 88 -3.69 10.87 -4.94
CA LEU A 88 -3.88 12.02 -4.06
C LEU A 88 -3.90 13.34 -4.84
N ARG A 89 -3.01 13.50 -5.82
CA ARG A 89 -3.01 14.67 -6.72
C ARG A 89 -4.26 14.73 -7.59
N ALA A 90 -4.68 13.61 -8.17
CA ALA A 90 -5.90 13.54 -8.98
C ALA A 90 -7.16 13.93 -8.18
N GLY A 91 -7.26 13.49 -6.91
CA GLY A 91 -8.36 13.86 -6.01
C GLY A 91 -8.38 15.34 -5.59
N GLN A 92 -7.25 16.04 -5.67
CA GLN A 92 -7.19 17.50 -5.41
C GLN A 92 -7.69 18.30 -6.61
N LEU A 93 -7.47 17.83 -7.84
CA LEU A 93 -7.87 18.52 -9.07
C LEU A 93 -9.37 18.40 -9.37
N CYS A 94 -9.96 17.27 -9.00
CA CYS A 94 -11.41 17.06 -9.09
C CYS A 94 -11.94 16.82 -7.67
N PRO A 95 -12.12 17.88 -6.85
CA PRO A 95 -12.78 17.71 -5.57
C PRO A 95 -14.13 17.05 -5.84
N ALA A 96 -14.35 15.88 -5.23
CA ALA A 96 -15.63 15.22 -5.32
C ALA A 96 -16.70 16.26 -4.95
N PRO A 97 -17.81 16.35 -5.70
CA PRO A 97 -18.89 17.25 -5.33
C PRO A 97 -19.18 16.97 -3.86
N VAL A 98 -19.11 18.01 -3.03
CA VAL A 98 -19.44 17.92 -1.61
C VAL A 98 -20.79 17.23 -1.59
N VAL A 99 -20.80 15.96 -1.21
CA VAL A 99 -22.04 15.25 -0.92
C VAL A 99 -22.52 15.99 0.30
N LEU A 100 -23.35 17.02 0.07
CA LEU A 100 -24.12 17.69 1.10
C LEU A 100 -24.76 16.54 1.83
N SER A 101 -24.23 16.25 3.02
CA SER A 101 -24.78 15.26 3.92
C SER A 101 -26.24 15.61 3.98
N ARG A 102 -27.08 14.78 3.34
CA ARG A 102 -28.53 14.92 3.41
C ARG A 102 -28.77 14.97 4.91
N PRO A 103 -29.18 16.12 5.47
CA PRO A 103 -29.26 16.27 6.91
C PRO A 103 -30.06 15.07 7.35
N GLU A 104 -29.43 14.22 8.17
CA GLU A 104 -30.10 13.05 8.70
C GLU A 104 -31.40 13.60 9.25
N ALA A 105 -32.50 13.22 8.61
CA ALA A 105 -33.79 13.56 9.11
C ALA A 105 -33.77 12.95 10.50
N HIS A 106 -33.57 13.81 11.50
CA HIS A 106 -33.99 13.60 12.86
C HIS A 106 -35.48 13.28 12.78
N SER A 107 -35.78 12.04 12.40
CA SER A 107 -36.93 11.29 12.84
C SER A 107 -36.67 11.17 14.34
N MET A 108 -37.09 12.13 15.15
CA MET A 108 -38.47 12.18 15.65
C MET A 108 -38.99 10.76 15.96
N THR A 109 -38.20 9.98 16.69
CA THR A 109 -38.75 9.04 17.68
C THR A 109 -38.68 9.72 19.05
N ALA A 110 -39.32 10.89 19.13
CA ALA A 110 -39.93 11.33 20.37
C ALA A 110 -41.28 10.60 20.46
N GLY A 111 -41.52 9.88 21.57
CA GLY A 111 -42.85 9.40 21.92
C GLY A 111 -43.17 7.96 21.55
N ARG A 112 -42.79 7.04 22.45
CA ARG A 112 -43.77 6.04 22.92
C ARG A 112 -43.40 5.56 24.32
N GLU A 113 -43.82 6.38 25.27
CA GLU A 113 -44.34 5.87 26.54
C GLU A 113 -45.53 4.95 26.25
N HIS A 114 -45.48 3.72 26.78
CA HIS A 114 -46.62 2.91 27.22
C HIS A 114 -46.02 1.71 27.97
N GLN A 115 -46.00 1.73 29.31
CA GLN A 115 -47.08 1.22 30.17
C GLN A 115 -47.54 -0.20 29.78
N VAL A 116 -46.86 -1.22 30.30
CA VAL A 116 -47.35 -2.56 30.72
C VAL A 116 -46.16 -3.15 31.50
N LEU A 117 -46.17 -3.58 32.77
CA LEU A 117 -47.15 -3.87 33.81
C LEU A 117 -46.41 -3.72 35.16
#